data_AF-A0A494YT04-F1
#
_entry.id   AF-A0A494YT04-F1
#
_cell.length_a   1.000
_cell.length_b   1.000
_cell.length_c   1.000
_cell.angle_alpha   90.00
_cell.angle_beta   90.00
_cell.angle_gamma   90.00
#
_symmetry.space_group_name_H-M   'P 1'
#
loop_
_entity.id
_entity.type
_entity.pdbx_description
1 polymer ?
#
loop_
_entity_poly.entity_id
_entity_poly.type
_entity_poly.pdbx_seq_one_letter_code
_entity_poly.pdbx_strand_id
1 'polypeptide(L)' 'MVNYMKEISEFYKYVRQVPLSGSAITLWHVLMQINNDARWNDMFTVPAVSLKPLHGLTDSTFKRARKELADKGYII' A
#
# COMPACT_ATOMS: atom_id res chain seq x y z
N MET A 1 -10.92 11.52 12.93
CA MET A 1 -10.55 10.11 12.72
C MET A 1 -10.77 9.79 11.25
N VAL A 2 -9.75 9.26 10.59
CA VAL A 2 -9.90 8.75 9.22
C VAL A 2 -10.78 7.50 9.26
N ASN A 3 -11.71 7.39 8.32
CA ASN A 3 -12.54 6.20 8.19
C ASN A 3 -11.89 5.24 7.19
N TYR A 4 -11.33 4.14 7.70
CA TYR A 4 -10.67 3.09 6.92
C TYR A 4 -11.50 2.65 5.69
N MET A 5 -12.83 2.50 5.85
CA MET A 5 -13.71 2.07 4.77
C MET A 5 -13.83 3.12 3.66
N LYS A 6 -13.75 4.41 4.01
CA LYS A 6 -13.82 5.52 3.05
C LYS A 6 -12.55 5.57 2.21
N GLU A 7 -11.38 5.44 2.83
CA GLU A 7 -10.09 5.39 2.14
C GLU A 7 -9.99 4.22 1.17
N ILE A 8 -10.43 3.03 1.58
CA ILE A 8 -10.51 1.88 0.67
C ILE A 8 -11.39 2.19 -0.54
N SER A 9 -12.55 2.81 -0.32
CA SER A 9 -13.47 3.16 -1.40
C SER A 9 -12.87 4.17 -2.38
N GLU A 10 -12.13 5.15 -1.88
CA GLU A 10 -11.42 6.14 -2.70
C GLU A 10 -10.25 5.50 -3.47
N PHE A 11 -9.50 4.61 -2.83
CA PHE A 11 -8.46 3.82 -3.50
C PHE A 11 -9.03 2.97 -4.63
N TYR A 12 -10.13 2.24 -4.42
CA TYR A 12 -10.75 1.44 -5.49
C TYR A 12 -11.34 2.31 -6.61
N LYS A 13 -11.78 3.54 -6.33
CA LYS A 13 -12.15 4.49 -7.40
C LYS A 13 -10.95 4.86 -8.25
N TYR A 14 -9.79 5.08 -7.63
CA TYR A 14 -8.56 5.37 -8.36
C TYR A 14 -8.03 4.15 -9.13
N VAL A 15 -8.00 2.96 -8.53
CA VAL A 15 -7.55 1.72 -9.20
C VAL A 15 -8.33 1.44 -10.48
N ARG A 16 -9.63 1.81 -10.52
CA ARG A 16 -10.44 1.70 -11.74
C ARG A 16 -9.97 2.64 -12.86
N GLN A 17 -9.40 3.79 -12.52
CA GLN A 17 -8.85 4.77 -13.46
C GLN A 17 -7.40 4.44 -13.84
N VAL A 18 -6.64 3.94 -12.87
CA VAL A 18 -5.23 3.58 -13.01
C VAL A 18 -5.05 2.13 -12.58
N PRO A 19 -5.04 1.18 -13.52
CA PRO A 19 -4.88 -0.23 -13.19
C PRO A 19 -3.52 -0.44 -12.51
N LEU A 20 -3.57 -0.98 -11.30
CA LEU A 20 -2.41 -1.41 -10.52
C LEU A 20 -2.29 -2.93 -10.60
N SER A 21 -1.06 -3.44 -10.55
CA SER A 21 -0.85 -4.88 -10.40
C SER A 21 -1.44 -5.41 -9.09
N GLY A 22 -1.89 -6.67 -9.08
CA GLY A 22 -2.43 -7.28 -7.86
C GLY A 22 -1.45 -7.22 -6.69
N SER A 23 -0.15 -7.32 -6.96
CA SER A 23 0.91 -7.17 -5.96
C SER A 23 1.02 -5.76 -5.39
N ALA A 24 0.84 -4.72 -6.22
CA ALA A 24 0.82 -3.33 -5.76
C ALA A 24 -0.42 -3.02 -4.90
N ILE A 25 -1.58 -3.57 -5.25
CA ILE A 25 -2.81 -3.47 -4.46
C ILE A 25 -2.63 -4.14 -3.09
N THR A 26 -2.07 -5.36 -3.06
CA THR A 26 -1.77 -6.05 -1.81
C THR A 26 -0.81 -5.24 -0.95
N LEU A 27 0.27 -4.70 -1.54
CA LEU A 27 1.22 -3.86 -0.81
C LEU A 27 0.56 -2.60 -0.23
N TRP A 28 -0.31 -1.94 -0.99
CA TRP A 28 -1.05 -0.77 -0.52
C TRP A 28 -1.96 -1.11 0.66
N HIS A 29 -2.71 -2.22 0.61
CA HIS A 29 -3.55 -2.65 1.74
C HIS A 29 -2.74 -2.90 3.01
N VAL A 30 -1.55 -3.50 2.90
CA VAL A 30 -0.66 -3.71 4.06
C VAL A 30 -0.21 -2.38 4.65
N LEU A 31 0.21 -1.45 3.80
CA LEU A 31 0.61 -0.11 4.23
C LEU A 31 -0.53 0.60 4.96
N MET A 32 -1.75 0.47 4.45
CA MET A 32 -2.94 1.06 5.05
C MET A 32 -3.32 0.43 6.38
N GLN A 33 -3.20 -0.89 6.52
CA GLN A 33 -3.41 -1.58 7.79
C GLN A 33 -2.41 -1.09 8.85
N ILE A 34 -1.12 -1.00 8.48
CA ILE A 34 -0.08 -0.51 9.40
C ILE A 34 -0.31 0.95 9.75
N ASN A 35 -0.74 1.80 8.80
CA ASN A 35 -1.06 3.19 9.09
C ASN A 35 -2.28 3.31 10.02
N ASN A 36 -3.30 2.47 9.82
CA ASN A 36 -4.45 2.40 10.70
C ASN A 36 -4.05 2.01 12.14
N ASP A 37 -3.16 1.02 12.30
CA ASP A 37 -2.59 0.64 13.61
C ASP A 37 -1.76 1.78 14.21
N ALA A 38 -1.07 2.55 13.38
CA ALA A 38 -0.32 3.75 13.77
C ALA A 38 -1.21 4.99 14.04
N ARG A 39 -2.55 4.84 14.03
CA ARG A 39 -3.54 5.91 14.22
C ARG A 39 -3.55 6.99 13.14
N TRP A 40 -3.28 6.61 11.89
CA TRP A 40 -3.39 7.47 10.71
C TRP A 40 -2.44 8.67 10.74
N ASN A 41 -1.13 8.37 10.70
CA ASN A 41 -0.13 9.42 10.56
C ASN A 41 -0.01 9.85 9.09
N ASP A 42 0.22 11.15 8.88
CA ASP A 42 0.43 11.73 7.54
C ASP A 42 1.69 11.17 6.85
N MET A 43 2.70 10.81 7.64
CA MET A 43 3.90 10.14 7.18
C MET A 43 4.27 9.03 8.16
N PHE A 44 4.55 7.83 7.64
CA PHE A 44 5.04 6.72 8.43
C PHE A 44 6.08 5.94 7.65
N THR A 45 7.07 5.41 8.37
CA THR A 45 8.16 4.63 7.79
C THR A 45 8.01 3.19 8.23
N VAL A 46 7.85 2.28 7.26
CA VAL A 46 7.78 0.84 7.54
C VAL A 46 9.03 0.15 6.98
N PRO A 47 9.75 -0.65 7.79
CA PRO A 47 10.82 -1.48 7.28
C PRO A 47 10.29 -2.48 6.26
N ALA A 48 10.93 -2.57 5.09
CA ALA A 48 10.57 -3.55 4.06
C ALA A 48 10.61 -5.01 4.59
N VAL A 49 11.45 -5.29 5.59
CA VAL A 49 11.55 -6.60 6.24
C VAL A 49 10.26 -6.97 6.98
N SER A 50 9.53 -5.99 7.53
CA SER A 50 8.25 -6.20 8.19
C SER A 50 7.10 -6.46 7.21
N LEU A 51 7.23 -5.98 5.96
CA LEU A 51 6.22 -6.11 4.91
C LEU A 51 6.29 -7.45 4.14
N LYS A 52 7.50 -8.00 3.99
CA LYS A 52 7.75 -9.25 3.25
C LYS A 52 6.97 -10.47 3.75
N PRO A 53 6.94 -10.79 5.07
CA PRO A 53 6.27 -11.98 5.55
C PRO A 53 4.74 -11.87 5.53
N LEU A 54 4.16 -10.66 5.44
CA LEU A 54 2.73 -10.47 5.68
C LEU A 54 1.84 -11.05 4.57
N HIS A 55 2.31 -11.23 3.33
CA HIS A 55 1.45 -11.74 2.24
C HIS A 55 2.17 -12.56 1.16
N GLY A 56 3.28 -13.25 1.50
CA GLY A 56 3.97 -14.13 0.55
C GLY A 56 4.58 -13.42 -0.66
N LEU A 57 4.84 -12.11 -0.54
CA LEU A 57 5.50 -11.34 -1.59
C LEU A 57 6.99 -11.71 -1.59
N THR A 58 7.46 -12.27 -2.69
CA THR A 58 8.91 -12.46 -2.92
C THR A 58 9.62 -11.11 -3.06
N ASP A 59 10.92 -11.07 -2.77
CA ASP A 59 11.74 -9.84 -2.85
C ASP A 59 11.62 -9.12 -4.21
N SER A 60 11.52 -9.88 -5.30
CA SER A 60 11.35 -9.35 -6.66
C SER A 60 9.97 -8.71 -6.86
N THR A 61 8.92 -9.35 -6.36
CA THR A 61 7.55 -8.85 -6.45
C THR A 61 7.36 -7.59 -5.61
N PHE A 62 7.92 -7.58 -4.40
CA PHE A 62 7.91 -6.40 -3.52
C PHE A 62 8.60 -5.20 -4.17
N LYS A 63 9.79 -5.39 -4.77
CA LYS A 63 10.51 -4.32 -5.46
C LYS A 63 9.71 -3.75 -6.64
N ARG A 64 9.07 -4.61 -7.45
CA ARG A 64 8.22 -4.17 -8.57
C ARG A 64 6.99 -3.41 -8.10
N ALA A 65 6.27 -3.95 -7.11
CA ALA A 65 5.10 -3.32 -6.53
C ALA A 65 5.44 -1.96 -5.88
N ARG A 66 6.54 -1.88 -5.12
CA ARG A 66 7.02 -0.62 -4.53
C ARG A 66 7.36 0.40 -5.62
N LYS A 67 8.08 -0.02 -6.66
CA LYS A 67 8.41 0.87 -7.78
C LYS A 67 7.15 1.37 -8.49
N GLU A 68 6.17 0.51 -8.72
CA GLU A 68 4.90 0.89 -9.33
C GLU A 68 4.14 1.91 -8.47
N LEU A 69 4.05 1.69 -7.16
CA LEU A 69 3.42 2.67 -6.25
C LEU A 69 4.18 4.00 -6.22
N ALA A 70 5.52 3.97 -6.23
CA ALA A 70 6.34 5.18 -6.25
C ALA A 70 6.21 5.95 -7.58
N ASP A 71 6.26 5.25 -8.70
CA ASP A 71 6.09 5.83 -10.05
C ASP A 71 4.67 6.44 -10.21
N LYS A 72 3.68 5.97 -9.43
CA LYS A 72 2.31 6.48 -9.37
C LYS A 72 2.07 7.54 -8.28
N GLY A 73 3.08 7.88 -7.47
CA GLY A 73 3.00 8.92 -6.44
C GLY A 73 2.30 8.50 -5.14
N TYR A 74 2.10 7.19 -4.90
CA TYR A 74 1.46 6.69 -3.68
C TYR A 74 2.40 6.61 -2.47
N ILE A 75 3.69 6.43 -2.74
CA ILE A 75 4.73 6.33 -1.73
C ILE A 75 5.98 7.06 -2.23
N ILE A 76 6.80 7.53 -1.31
CA ILE A 76 8.07 8.24 -1.54
C ILE A 76 9.27 7.30 -1.37
#